data_AF-A0AAW0JUP6-F1
#
_entry.id   AF-A0AAW0JUP6-F1
#
_cell.length_a   1.000
_cell.length_b   1.000
_cell.length_c   1.000
_cell.angle_alpha   90.00
_cell.angle_beta   90.00
_cell.angle_gamma   90.00
#
_symmetry.space_group_name_H-M   'P 1'
#
loop_
_entity.id
_entity.type
_entity.pdbx_description
1 polymer ?
#
loop_
_entity_poly.entity_id
_entity_poly.type
_entity_poly.pdbx_seq_one_letter_code
_entity_poly.pdbx_strand_id
1 'polypeptide(L)'
;MVEDKFQDIRNTNRSCFHCPGQPCTSEHLQILVRTVPIKQGHKLRIVWPVTPEIRHYKEGPCRYLGHLIGHEGEGSLFYVLKTFGWATGLSAGEAEWTLEFSFFKVVIDLTDAGHEHMQDIIGLLFKYIDLLKQSGIRKWIFDELSAVCETKFHYQDKIPPIDYAVNIASNMQVM
;
A
#
# COMPACT_ATOMS: atom_id res chain seq x y z
N MET A 1 27.32 -27.88 -8.69
CA MET A 1 27.33 -27.10 -7.43
C MET A 1 25.93 -26.89 -6.85
N VAL A 2 24.96 -26.32 -7.58
CA VAL A 2 23.59 -26.16 -7.05
C VAL A 2 22.89 -27.52 -6.97
N GLU A 3 22.85 -28.28 -8.06
CA GLU A 3 22.25 -29.62 -8.09
C GLU A 3 22.82 -30.53 -7.00
N ASP A 4 24.16 -30.62 -6.90
CA ASP A 4 24.83 -31.42 -5.86
C ASP A 4 24.43 -31.07 -4.42
N LYS A 5 23.98 -29.83 -4.16
CA LYS A 5 23.62 -29.34 -2.82
C LYS A 5 22.13 -29.46 -2.51
N PHE A 6 21.27 -29.46 -3.53
CA PHE A 6 19.81 -29.40 -3.36
C PHE A 6 19.06 -30.62 -3.91
N GLN A 7 19.69 -31.50 -4.70
CA GLN A 7 19.06 -32.68 -5.31
C GLN A 7 18.51 -33.68 -4.28
N ASP A 8 19.14 -33.76 -3.10
CA ASP A 8 18.74 -34.68 -2.04
C ASP A 8 17.49 -34.20 -1.27
N ILE A 9 17.03 -32.97 -1.53
CA ILE A 9 15.79 -32.44 -0.93
C ILE A 9 14.60 -33.14 -1.58
N ARG A 10 14.00 -34.07 -0.82
CA ARG A 10 12.84 -34.82 -1.26
C ARG A 10 11.65 -33.89 -1.55
N ASN A 11 11.15 -33.92 -2.79
CA ASN A 11 9.86 -33.31 -3.12
C ASN A 11 8.71 -34.13 -2.49
N THR A 12 7.95 -33.51 -1.58
CA THR A 12 6.79 -34.13 -0.93
C THR A 12 5.46 -33.84 -1.62
N ASN A 13 5.47 -33.16 -2.79
CA ASN A 13 4.28 -32.76 -3.56
C ASN A 13 3.21 -32.07 -2.69
N ARG A 14 3.63 -31.26 -1.71
CA ARG A 14 2.71 -30.50 -0.88
C ARG A 14 2.18 -29.33 -1.69
N SER A 15 0.86 -29.12 -1.65
CA SER A 15 0.25 -27.90 -2.15
C SER A 15 0.67 -26.70 -1.29
N CYS A 16 0.67 -25.51 -1.87
CA CYS A 16 0.83 -24.29 -1.11
C CYS A 16 -0.27 -24.21 -0.03
N PHE A 17 0.06 -23.61 1.11
CA PHE A 17 -0.94 -23.33 2.14
C PHE A 17 -1.87 -22.22 1.63
N HIS A 18 -3.17 -22.50 1.63
CA HIS A 18 -4.21 -21.56 1.23
C HIS A 18 -5.13 -21.29 2.42
N CYS A 19 -5.31 -20.02 2.77
CA CYS A 19 -6.31 -19.58 3.74
C CYS A 19 -7.34 -18.73 2.99
N PRO A 20 -8.40 -19.35 2.44
CA PRO A 20 -9.32 -18.65 1.57
C PRO A 20 -10.16 -17.65 2.37
N GLY A 21 -10.39 -16.49 1.76
CA GLY A 21 -11.35 -15.50 2.25
C GLY A 21 -10.72 -14.24 2.83
N GLN A 22 -11.51 -13.17 2.84
CA GLN A 22 -11.13 -11.89 3.44
C GLN A 22 -11.30 -11.99 4.96
N PRO A 23 -10.25 -11.72 5.78
CA PRO A 23 -10.35 -11.76 7.25
C PRO A 23 -11.42 -10.82 7.83
N CYS A 24 -11.76 -9.75 7.12
CA CYS A 24 -12.82 -8.82 7.53
C CYS A 24 -14.18 -9.22 6.93
N THR A 25 -15.07 -9.76 7.76
CA THR A 25 -16.51 -9.89 7.45
C THR A 25 -17.26 -8.58 7.67
N SER A 26 -18.56 -8.51 7.33
CA SER A 26 -19.39 -7.30 7.49
C SER A 26 -19.38 -6.70 8.90
N GLU A 27 -19.25 -7.51 9.94
CA GLU A 27 -19.18 -7.06 11.34
C GLU A 27 -17.89 -6.29 11.66
N HIS A 28 -16.84 -6.49 10.85
CA HIS A 28 -15.55 -5.83 10.97
C HIS A 28 -15.44 -4.57 10.12
N LEU A 29 -16.49 -4.22 9.36
CA LEU A 29 -16.52 -3.05 8.49
C LEU A 29 -17.30 -1.91 9.14
N GLN A 30 -17.02 -0.68 8.70
CA GLN A 30 -17.68 0.54 9.21
C GLN A 30 -17.53 0.74 10.73
N ILE A 31 -16.48 0.17 11.31
CA ILE A 31 -16.14 0.33 12.73
C ILE A 31 -15.10 1.44 12.92
N LEU A 32 -15.14 2.08 14.08
CA LEU A 32 -14.10 3.01 14.53
C LEU A 32 -13.30 2.36 15.66
N VAL A 33 -12.01 2.13 15.43
CA VAL A 33 -11.10 1.61 16.45
C VAL A 33 -10.30 2.76 17.04
N ARG A 34 -10.42 2.98 18.35
CA ARG A 34 -9.61 3.95 19.10
C ARG A 34 -8.52 3.23 19.86
N THR A 35 -7.29 3.72 19.77
CA THR A 35 -6.13 3.13 20.45
C THR A 35 -5.37 4.20 21.20
N VAL A 36 -4.80 3.83 22.36
CA VAL A 36 -3.91 4.69 23.13
C VAL A 36 -2.47 4.32 22.77
N PRO A 37 -1.72 5.18 22.06
CA PRO A 37 -0.37 4.85 21.66
C PRO A 37 0.59 4.96 22.85
N ILE A 38 1.62 4.11 22.86
CA ILE A 38 2.72 4.21 23.84
C ILE A 38 3.64 5.40 23.49
N LYS A 39 3.88 5.62 22.20
CA LYS A 39 4.66 6.76 21.70
C LYS A 39 3.76 7.98 21.53
N GLN A 40 4.32 9.17 21.71
CA GLN A 40 3.63 10.41 21.42
C GLN A 40 3.31 10.55 19.93
N GLY A 41 2.18 11.20 19.65
CA GLY A 41 1.70 11.50 18.30
C GLY A 41 0.32 10.93 18.02
N HIS A 42 -0.38 11.57 17.09
CA HIS A 42 -1.70 11.18 16.64
C HIS A 42 -1.61 10.59 15.24
N LYS A 43 -2.27 9.45 15.02
CA LYS A 43 -2.36 8.82 13.69
C LYS A 43 -3.79 8.45 13.39
N LEU A 44 -4.24 8.83 12.20
CA LEU A 44 -5.49 8.35 11.63
C LEU A 44 -5.18 7.30 10.56
N ARG A 45 -5.83 6.15 10.66
CA ARG A 45 -5.70 5.04 9.70
C ARG A 45 -7.07 4.72 9.14
N ILE A 46 -7.19 4.81 7.83
CA ILE A 46 -8.37 4.35 7.10
C ILE A 46 -7.94 3.13 6.31
N VAL A 47 -8.66 2.02 6.48
CA VAL A 47 -8.26 0.71 6.00
C VAL A 47 -9.43 0.08 5.26
N TRP A 48 -9.21 -0.36 4.04
CA TRP A 48 -10.18 -1.09 3.25
C TRP A 48 -9.65 -2.47 2.88
N PRO A 49 -10.41 -3.55 3.10
CA PRO A 49 -10.11 -4.83 2.48
C PRO A 49 -10.20 -4.70 0.96
N VAL A 50 -9.20 -5.18 0.25
CA VAL A 50 -9.12 -5.15 -1.22
C VAL A 50 -8.65 -6.49 -1.78
N THR A 51 -8.85 -6.69 -3.08
CA THR A 51 -8.22 -7.79 -3.80
C THR A 51 -6.70 -7.59 -3.80
N PRO A 52 -5.89 -8.62 -3.48
CA PRO A 52 -4.43 -8.52 -3.56
C PRO A 52 -3.93 -8.01 -4.91
N GLU A 53 -3.10 -6.96 -4.86
CA GLU A 53 -2.51 -6.32 -6.05
C GLU A 53 -1.63 -7.30 -6.83
N ILE A 54 -1.05 -8.30 -6.15
CA ILE A 54 -0.25 -9.35 -6.80
C ILE A 54 -1.00 -10.07 -7.94
N ARG A 55 -2.33 -10.17 -7.87
CA ARG A 55 -3.15 -10.75 -8.96
C ARG A 55 -3.23 -9.86 -10.21
N HIS A 56 -2.86 -8.59 -10.06
CA HIS A 56 -2.86 -7.53 -11.07
C HIS A 56 -1.52 -6.78 -11.06
N TYR A 57 -0.41 -7.48 -10.82
CA TYR A 57 0.89 -6.85 -10.58
C TYR A 57 1.41 -6.05 -11.79
N LYS A 58 0.94 -6.38 -13.00
CA LYS A 58 1.28 -5.65 -14.23
C LYS A 58 0.51 -4.35 -14.37
N GLU A 59 -0.73 -4.33 -13.90
CA GLU A 59 -1.61 -3.15 -13.94
C GLU A 59 -1.38 -2.21 -12.75
N GLY A 60 -0.96 -2.74 -11.59
CA GLY A 60 -0.61 -1.97 -10.41
C GLY A 60 -1.71 -1.02 -9.88
N PRO A 61 -2.97 -1.48 -9.70
CA PRO A 61 -4.08 -0.60 -9.33
C PRO A 61 -3.92 0.07 -7.95
N CYS A 62 -3.42 -0.64 -6.93
CA CYS A 62 -3.22 -0.05 -5.61
C CYS A 62 -2.04 0.93 -5.64
N ARG A 63 -0.99 0.62 -6.39
CA ARG A 63 0.12 1.54 -6.62
C ARG A 63 -0.32 2.84 -7.30
N TYR A 64 -1.17 2.74 -8.33
CA TYR A 64 -1.72 3.89 -9.02
C TYR A 64 -2.56 4.78 -8.08
N LEU A 65 -3.49 4.18 -7.33
CA LEU A 65 -4.32 4.92 -6.36
C LEU A 65 -3.50 5.49 -5.20
N GLY A 66 -2.52 4.72 -4.70
CA GLY A 66 -1.60 5.14 -3.66
C GLY A 66 -0.78 6.36 -4.08
N HIS A 67 -0.31 6.40 -5.33
CA HIS A 67 0.39 7.57 -5.87
C HIS A 67 -0.48 8.83 -5.88
N LEU A 68 -1.75 8.72 -6.28
CA LEU A 68 -2.66 9.87 -6.34
C LEU A 68 -3.09 10.35 -4.95
N ILE A 69 -3.58 9.44 -4.11
CA ILE A 69 -4.05 9.77 -2.76
C ILE A 69 -2.87 10.22 -1.88
N GLY A 70 -1.72 9.60 -2.05
CA GLY A 70 -0.46 9.91 -1.38
C GLY A 70 0.32 11.08 -1.97
N HIS A 71 -0.20 11.78 -2.98
CA HIS A 71 0.53 12.86 -3.63
C HIS A 71 0.74 14.05 -2.67
N GLU A 72 1.90 14.69 -2.75
CA GLU A 72 2.27 15.81 -1.85
C GLU A 72 2.31 17.19 -2.53
N GLY A 73 2.10 17.23 -3.85
CA GLY A 73 2.08 18.47 -4.63
C GLY A 73 0.84 19.34 -4.40
N GLU A 74 0.88 20.57 -4.92
CA GLU A 74 -0.24 21.51 -4.85
C GLU A 74 -1.53 20.88 -5.40
N GLY A 75 -2.65 21.14 -4.73
CA GLY A 75 -3.95 20.56 -5.07
C GLY A 75 -4.17 19.12 -4.58
N SER A 76 -3.18 18.50 -3.93
CA SER A 76 -3.37 17.19 -3.30
C SER A 76 -4.13 17.27 -1.98
N LEU A 77 -4.65 16.13 -1.51
CA LEU A 77 -5.24 16.01 -0.19
C LEU A 77 -4.23 16.43 0.90
N PHE A 78 -3.00 15.92 0.83
CA PHE A 78 -1.99 16.24 1.83
C PHE A 78 -1.64 17.74 1.86
N TYR A 79 -1.56 18.38 0.69
CA TYR A 79 -1.31 19.82 0.61
C TYR A 79 -2.38 20.63 1.35
N VAL A 80 -3.66 20.28 1.18
CA VAL A 80 -4.78 20.94 1.89
C VAL A 80 -4.68 20.70 3.41
N LEU A 81 -4.47 19.45 3.83
CA LEU A 81 -4.35 19.10 5.26
C LEU A 81 -3.16 19.80 5.93
N LYS A 82 -2.04 19.92 5.22
CA LYS A 82 -0.85 20.63 5.69
C LYS A 82 -1.09 22.14 5.78
N THR A 83 -1.81 22.72 4.81
CA THR A 83 -2.16 24.16 4.80
C THR A 83 -3.03 24.54 6.00
N PHE A 84 -3.95 23.66 6.40
CA PHE A 84 -4.73 23.84 7.64
C PHE A 84 -3.95 23.56 8.93
N GLY A 85 -2.71 23.06 8.83
CA GLY A 85 -1.92 22.66 9.99
C GLY A 85 -2.44 21.38 10.66
N TRP A 86 -3.19 20.55 9.94
CA TRP A 86 -3.83 19.33 10.48
C TRP A 86 -2.96 18.07 10.35
N ALA A 87 -2.06 18.02 9.37
CA ALA A 87 -1.24 16.84 9.11
C ALA A 87 0.23 17.18 8.87
N THR A 88 1.11 16.26 9.27
CA THR A 88 2.57 16.33 9.05
C THR A 88 3.06 15.32 8.03
N GLY A 89 2.27 14.29 7.73
CA GLY A 89 2.56 13.30 6.70
C GLY A 89 1.31 12.55 6.25
N LEU A 90 1.32 12.05 5.02
CA LEU A 90 0.28 11.19 4.48
C LEU A 90 0.92 10.12 3.60
N SER A 91 0.51 8.86 3.79
CA SER A 91 0.90 7.76 2.92
C SER A 91 -0.33 6.93 2.54
N ALA A 92 -0.33 6.40 1.32
CA ALA A 92 -1.41 5.58 0.80
C ALA A 92 -0.87 4.42 -0.04
N GLY A 93 -1.43 3.22 0.12
CA GLY A 93 -1.02 2.07 -0.67
C GLY A 93 -1.54 0.74 -0.13
N GLU A 94 -1.14 -0.33 -0.81
CA GLU A 94 -1.38 -1.70 -0.36
C GLU A 94 -0.54 -2.03 0.88
N ALA A 95 -1.11 -2.77 1.83
CA ALA A 95 -0.44 -3.22 3.04
C ALA A 95 -1.04 -4.55 3.56
N GLU A 96 -0.25 -5.28 4.36
CA GLU A 96 -0.60 -6.57 4.98
C GLU A 96 -1.30 -7.54 4.01
N TRP A 97 -0.63 -7.80 2.89
CA TRP A 97 -1.15 -8.64 1.82
C TRP A 97 -0.67 -10.09 1.93
N THR A 98 -1.47 -10.97 1.34
CA THR A 98 -1.18 -12.37 1.05
C THR A 98 -1.65 -12.67 -0.38
N LEU A 99 -1.50 -13.91 -0.85
CA LEU A 99 -2.10 -14.32 -2.13
C LEU A 99 -3.65 -14.29 -2.13
N GLU A 100 -4.27 -14.26 -0.94
CA GLU A 100 -5.72 -14.41 -0.77
C GLU A 100 -6.43 -13.11 -0.38
N PHE A 101 -5.81 -12.28 0.47
CA PHE A 101 -6.37 -11.02 0.93
C PHE A 101 -5.32 -9.92 1.02
N SER A 102 -5.79 -8.69 0.95
CA SER A 102 -4.96 -7.50 1.10
C SER A 102 -5.76 -6.34 1.64
N PHE A 103 -5.07 -5.29 2.09
CA PHE A 103 -5.66 -4.05 2.53
C PHE A 103 -5.09 -2.87 1.78
N PHE A 104 -5.94 -1.92 1.43
CA PHE A 104 -5.51 -0.57 1.04
C PHE A 104 -5.59 0.32 2.28
N LYS A 105 -4.52 1.05 2.57
CA LYS A 105 -4.43 1.92 3.74
C LYS A 105 -4.13 3.34 3.34
N VAL A 106 -4.80 4.28 4.01
CA VAL A 106 -4.41 5.68 4.07
C VAL A 106 -4.03 5.98 5.51
N VAL A 107 -2.79 6.38 5.71
CA VAL A 107 -2.23 6.71 7.02
C VAL A 107 -1.87 8.19 7.03
N ILE A 108 -2.45 8.92 7.97
CA ILE A 108 -2.23 10.36 8.14
C ILE A 108 -1.60 10.57 9.52
N ASP A 109 -0.43 11.19 9.54
CA ASP A 109 0.22 11.67 10.75
C ASP A 109 -0.37 13.04 11.10
N LEU A 110 -1.06 13.09 12.24
CA LEU A 110 -1.86 14.25 12.65
C LEU A 110 -1.09 15.14 13.61
N THR A 111 -1.35 16.45 13.53
CA THR A 111 -1.06 17.39 14.62
C THR A 111 -2.12 17.28 15.70
N ASP A 112 -1.91 17.94 16.85
CA ASP A 112 -2.94 18.05 17.89
C ASP A 112 -4.22 18.70 17.35
N ALA A 113 -4.09 19.73 16.51
CA ALA A 113 -5.22 20.35 15.82
C ALA A 113 -5.92 19.36 14.86
N GLY A 114 -5.15 18.59 14.09
CA GLY A 114 -5.70 17.57 13.20
C GLY A 114 -6.44 16.46 13.94
N HIS A 115 -6.05 16.15 15.17
CA HIS A 115 -6.76 15.19 16.02
C HIS A 115 -8.19 15.65 16.33
N GLU A 116 -8.37 16.93 16.67
CA GLU A 116 -9.69 17.53 16.92
C GLU A 116 -10.54 17.62 15.65
N HIS A 117 -9.91 17.73 14.48
CA HIS A 117 -10.56 17.79 13.17
C HIS A 117 -10.65 16.45 12.44
N MET A 118 -10.54 15.32 13.15
CA MET A 118 -10.53 13.98 12.53
C MET A 118 -11.69 13.74 11.56
N GLN A 119 -12.91 14.16 11.90
CA GLN A 119 -14.07 13.97 11.03
C GLN A 119 -13.99 14.79 9.74
N ASP A 120 -13.49 16.02 9.80
CA ASP A 120 -13.29 16.89 8.64
C ASP A 120 -12.25 16.28 7.69
N ILE A 121 -11.16 15.74 8.25
CA ILE A 121 -10.10 15.07 7.50
C ILE A 121 -10.65 13.85 6.74
N ILE A 122 -11.46 13.03 7.42
CA ILE A 122 -12.13 11.89 6.78
C ILE A 122 -13.05 12.39 5.64
N GLY A 123 -13.83 13.45 5.89
CA GLY A 123 -14.68 14.06 4.87
C GLY A 123 -13.90 14.55 3.64
N LEU A 124 -12.75 15.20 3.85
CA LEU A 124 -11.86 15.64 2.76
C LEU A 124 -11.29 14.46 1.97
N LEU A 125 -10.87 13.39 2.65
CA LEU A 125 -10.39 12.18 1.99
C LEU A 125 -11.45 11.56 1.09
N PHE A 126 -12.69 11.41 1.58
CA PHE A 126 -13.77 10.85 0.77
C PHE A 126 -14.17 11.77 -0.39
N LYS A 127 -14.17 13.10 -0.20
CA LYS A 127 -14.34 14.06 -1.31
C LYS A 127 -13.25 13.91 -2.37
N TYR A 128 -12.00 13.71 -1.95
CA TYR A 128 -10.89 13.48 -2.87
C TYR A 128 -11.06 12.16 -3.64
N ILE A 129 -11.47 11.08 -2.97
CA ILE A 129 -11.78 9.81 -3.62
C ILE A 129 -12.90 9.98 -4.66
N ASP A 130 -13.95 10.75 -4.35
CA ASP A 130 -15.03 11.00 -5.30
C ASP A 130 -14.59 11.85 -6.49
N LEU A 131 -13.69 12.82 -6.29
CA LEU A 131 -13.05 13.56 -7.36
C LEU A 131 -12.26 12.63 -8.30
N LEU A 132 -11.51 11.65 -7.75
CA LEU A 132 -10.78 10.67 -8.54
C LEU A 132 -11.72 9.78 -9.36
N LYS A 133 -12.85 9.35 -8.77
CA LYS A 133 -13.88 8.58 -9.50
C LYS A 133 -14.47 9.37 -10.66
N GLN A 134 -14.79 10.65 -10.46
CA GLN A 134 -15.36 11.51 -11.50
C GLN A 134 -14.34 11.83 -12.60
N SER A 135 -13.08 12.04 -12.22
CA SER A 135 -12.01 12.37 -13.17
C SER A 135 -11.59 11.19 -14.02
N GLY A 136 -11.83 9.96 -13.53
CA GLY A 136 -11.44 8.71 -14.17
C GLY A 136 -9.93 8.45 -14.14
N ILE A 137 -9.54 7.27 -14.61
CA ILE A 137 -8.14 6.87 -14.74
C ILE A 137 -7.52 7.59 -15.95
N ARG A 138 -6.32 8.14 -15.77
CA ARG A 138 -5.58 8.86 -16.81
C ARG A 138 -4.36 8.06 -17.20
N LYS A 139 -4.32 7.60 -18.46
CA LYS A 139 -3.23 6.76 -18.98
C LYS A 139 -1.85 7.39 -18.78
N TRP A 140 -1.73 8.72 -18.99
CA TRP A 140 -0.45 9.40 -18.86
C TRP A 140 0.17 9.27 -17.45
N ILE A 141 -0.64 9.17 -16.39
CA ILE A 141 -0.17 8.98 -15.01
C ILE A 141 0.40 7.57 -14.85
N PHE A 142 -0.26 6.57 -15.43
CA PHE A 142 0.26 5.21 -15.45
C PHE A 142 1.57 5.13 -16.25
N ASP A 143 1.62 5.77 -17.42
CA ASP A 143 2.81 5.81 -18.26
C ASP A 143 3.98 6.50 -17.53
N GLU A 144 3.72 7.59 -16.79
CA GLU A 144 4.71 8.26 -15.93
C GLU A 144 5.22 7.35 -14.82
N LEU A 145 4.32 6.70 -14.07
CA LEU A 145 4.69 5.74 -13.04
C LEU A 145 5.54 4.59 -13.60
N SER A 146 5.16 4.07 -14.77
CA SER A 146 5.91 3.03 -15.47
C SER A 146 7.32 3.49 -15.83
N ALA A 147 7.46 4.69 -16.41
CA ALA A 147 8.76 5.25 -16.76
C ALA A 147 9.68 5.46 -15.53
N VAL A 148 9.11 5.88 -14.40
CA VAL A 148 9.85 5.97 -13.13
C VAL A 148 10.30 4.58 -12.65
N CYS A 149 9.46 3.55 -12.79
CA CYS A 149 9.84 2.18 -12.44
C CYS A 149 10.96 1.63 -13.33
N GLU A 150 10.83 1.84 -14.64
CA GLU A 150 11.81 1.41 -15.64
C GLU A 150 13.17 2.08 -15.38
N THR A 151 13.16 3.39 -15.11
CA THR A 151 14.37 4.13 -14.74
C THR A 151 15.00 3.55 -13.46
N LYS A 152 14.20 3.33 -12.41
CA LYS A 152 14.69 2.72 -11.15
C LYS A 152 15.29 1.33 -11.36
N PHE A 153 14.71 0.54 -12.27
CA PHE A 153 15.21 -0.80 -12.59
C PHE A 153 16.54 -0.74 -13.35
N HIS A 154 16.63 0.10 -14.39
CA HIS A 154 17.85 0.22 -15.20
C HIS A 154 19.05 0.76 -14.43
N TYR A 155 18.80 1.69 -13.51
CA TYR A 155 19.84 2.35 -12.72
C TYR A 155 19.86 1.88 -11.26
N GLN A 156 19.42 0.65 -11.00
CA GLN A 156 19.43 0.09 -9.66
C GLN A 156 20.87 -0.07 -9.15
N ASP A 157 21.15 0.50 -7.98
CA ASP A 157 22.43 0.32 -7.31
C ASP A 157 22.69 -1.15 -6.94
N LYS A 158 23.96 -1.54 -6.91
CA LYS A 158 24.35 -2.84 -6.38
C LYS A 158 24.04 -2.89 -4.89
N ILE A 159 23.13 -3.78 -4.53
CA ILE A 159 22.84 -4.11 -3.13
C ILE A 159 23.75 -5.25 -2.65
N PRO A 160 23.90 -5.44 -1.33
CA PRO A 160 24.66 -6.56 -0.78
C PRO A 160 24.17 -7.91 -1.35
N PRO A 161 25.08 -8.86 -1.69
CA PRO A 161 24.70 -10.12 -2.34
C PRO A 161 23.70 -10.96 -1.55
N ILE A 162 23.78 -10.92 -0.21
CA ILE A 162 22.86 -11.65 0.67
C ILE A 162 21.43 -11.12 0.54
N ASP A 163 21.24 -9.80 0.53
CA ASP A 163 19.95 -9.16 0.38
C ASP A 163 19.37 -9.45 -1.01
N TYR A 164 20.21 -9.43 -2.04
CA TYR A 164 19.79 -9.77 -3.40
C TYR A 164 19.30 -11.21 -3.50
N ALA A 165 20.06 -12.18 -2.96
CA ALA A 165 19.69 -13.59 -2.98
C ALA A 165 18.36 -13.84 -2.23
N VAL A 166 18.18 -13.22 -1.06
CA VAL A 166 16.93 -13.31 -0.28
C VAL A 166 15.76 -12.73 -1.06
N ASN A 167 15.90 -11.52 -1.62
CA ASN A 167 14.82 -10.85 -2.36
C ASN A 167 14.38 -11.65 -3.59
N ILE A 168 15.34 -12.16 -4.39
CA ILE A 168 15.01 -12.96 -5.57
C ILE A 168 14.36 -14.28 -5.17
N ALA A 169 14.90 -14.98 -4.16
CA ALA A 169 14.33 -16.25 -3.68
C ALA A 169 12.89 -16.08 -3.17
N SER A 170 12.58 -14.97 -2.49
CA SER A 170 11.21 -14.64 -2.08
C SER A 170 10.29 -14.36 -3.28
N ASN A 171 10.77 -13.60 -4.27
CA ASN A 171 9.97 -13.28 -5.46
C ASN A 171 9.67 -14.50 -6.34
N MET A 172 10.52 -15.53 -6.33
CA MET A 172 10.28 -16.80 -7.02
C MET A 172 9.10 -17.60 -6.43
N GLN A 173 8.62 -17.26 -5.23
CA GLN A 173 7.48 -17.95 -4.60
C GLN A 173 6.13 -17.34 -5.01
N VAL A 174 6.15 -16.11 -5.52
CA VAL A 174 4.95 -15.30 -5.81
C VAL A 174 4.67 -15.20 -7.31
N MET A 175 5.63 -15.63 -8.15
CA MET A 175 5.48 -15.84 -9.60
C MET A 175 4.98 -17.25 -9.89
#